data_AF-A0A6L8VH14-F1
#
_entry.id   AF-A0A6L8VH14-F1
#
_cell.length_a   1.000
_cell.length_b   1.000
_cell.length_c   1.000
_cell.angle_alpha   90.00
_cell.angle_beta   90.00
_cell.angle_gamma   90.00
#
_symmetry.space_group_name_H-M   'P 1'
#
loop_
_entity.id
_entity.type
_entity.pdbx_description
1 polymer ?
#
loop_
_entity_poly.entity_id
_entity_poly.type
_entity_poly.pdbx_seq_one_letter_code
_entity_poly.pdbx_strand_id
1 'polypeptide(L)'
;MQRYEYKVIPAPGRGEKVRGLKTTAERFAHAMTELMNDMARDGWEYLRADTLPCEERSGFTSRTTTYQNLLTFRRIPAAVAAVEMPRALAAPAAPAPAPQQRPLVAAPGLGSFGQPARAPEADDIAEDEPAPALRATAPLGDAPKVEAAPEPGKAPRLGPAD
;
A
#
# COMPACT_ATOMS: atom_id res chain seq x y z
N MET A 1 -9.24 -29.81 2.42
CA MET A 1 -8.46 -28.96 1.48
C MET A 1 -9.01 -27.55 1.58
N GLN A 2 -8.15 -26.56 1.73
CA GLN A 2 -8.57 -25.16 1.81
C GLN A 2 -9.18 -24.71 0.47
N ARG A 3 -10.37 -24.09 0.50
CA ARG A 3 -10.97 -23.46 -0.67
C ARG A 3 -10.63 -21.98 -0.68
N TYR A 4 -10.26 -21.46 -1.85
CA TYR A 4 -9.95 -20.05 -2.06
C TYR A 4 -10.82 -19.45 -3.16
N GLU A 5 -11.17 -18.18 -3.00
CA GLU A 5 -11.64 -17.31 -4.06
C GLU A 5 -10.46 -16.51 -4.61
N TYR A 6 -10.42 -16.30 -5.91
CA TYR A 6 -9.38 -15.51 -6.57
C TYR A 6 -10.00 -14.32 -7.30
N LYS A 7 -9.31 -13.18 -7.27
CA LYS A 7 -9.65 -11.97 -8.01
C LYS A 7 -8.41 -11.48 -8.73
N VAL A 8 -8.54 -11.21 -10.03
CA VAL A 8 -7.46 -10.68 -10.86
C VAL A 8 -7.92 -9.33 -11.41
N ILE A 9 -7.12 -8.29 -11.20
CA ILE A 9 -7.42 -6.92 -11.65
C ILE A 9 -6.22 -6.33 -12.38
N PRO A 10 -6.42 -5.45 -13.36
CA PRO A 10 -5.30 -4.75 -14.00
C PRO A 10 -4.57 -3.87 -12.99
N ALA A 11 -3.24 -3.86 -13.07
CA ALA A 11 -2.42 -2.94 -12.30
C ALA A 11 -2.70 -1.50 -12.74
N PRO A 12 -2.66 -0.51 -11.82
CA PRO A 12 -2.81 0.90 -12.19
C PRO A 12 -1.78 1.29 -13.25
N GLY A 13 -2.21 1.76 -14.43
CA GLY A 13 -1.30 2.15 -15.51
C GLY A 13 -0.65 3.53 -15.31
N ARG A 14 -1.29 4.40 -14.51
CA ARG A 14 -0.76 5.71 -14.11
C ARG A 14 -1.29 6.07 -12.73
N GLY A 15 -0.48 6.81 -11.98
CA GLY A 15 -0.91 7.41 -10.73
C GLY A 15 -1.82 8.63 -10.93
N GLU A 16 -2.87 8.73 -10.14
CA GLU A 16 -3.76 9.89 -10.10
C GLU A 16 -3.01 11.14 -9.58
N LYS A 17 -3.38 12.32 -10.08
CA LYS A 17 -2.77 13.58 -9.63
C LYS A 17 -3.33 13.98 -8.27
N VAL A 18 -2.65 13.54 -7.22
CA VAL A 18 -2.95 13.93 -5.83
C VAL A 18 -2.12 15.14 -5.43
N ARG A 19 -2.74 16.08 -4.71
CA ARG A 19 -2.08 17.29 -4.20
C ARG A 19 -0.93 16.89 -3.27
N GLY A 20 0.27 17.41 -3.54
CA GLY A 20 1.48 17.11 -2.76
C GLY A 20 2.40 16.08 -3.39
N LEU A 21 1.93 15.27 -4.35
CA LEU A 21 2.77 14.31 -5.08
C LEU A 21 3.32 14.94 -6.36
N LYS A 22 4.64 15.17 -6.39
CA LYS A 22 5.30 15.92 -7.46
C LYS A 22 5.73 14.99 -8.59
N THR A 23 6.20 13.80 -8.25
CA THR A 23 6.78 12.85 -9.21
C THR A 23 5.76 11.83 -9.72
N THR A 24 6.05 11.23 -10.87
CA THR A 24 5.24 10.13 -11.42
C THR A 24 5.33 8.88 -10.55
N ALA A 25 6.50 8.61 -9.97
CA ALA A 25 6.70 7.48 -9.06
C ALA A 25 5.85 7.61 -7.80
N GLU A 26 5.81 8.81 -7.19
CA GLU A 26 4.96 9.09 -6.01
C GLU A 26 3.47 8.87 -6.30
N ARG A 27 2.97 9.40 -7.44
CA ARG A 27 1.58 9.20 -7.84
C ARG A 27 1.27 7.72 -8.07
N PHE A 28 2.19 6.99 -8.68
CA PHE A 28 2.02 5.56 -8.95
C PHE A 28 2.01 4.75 -7.65
N ALA A 29 2.93 5.05 -6.73
CA ALA A 29 2.98 4.43 -5.41
C ALA A 29 1.68 4.69 -4.64
N HIS A 30 1.17 5.92 -4.65
CA HIS A 30 -0.10 6.25 -4.03
C HIS A 30 -1.27 5.43 -4.58
N ALA A 31 -1.43 5.40 -5.91
CA ALA A 31 -2.50 4.64 -6.55
C ALA A 31 -2.39 3.13 -6.25
N MET A 32 -1.17 2.59 -6.19
CA MET A 32 -0.95 1.20 -5.77
C MET A 32 -1.34 1.00 -4.30
N THR A 33 -0.93 1.90 -3.41
CA THR A 33 -1.26 1.84 -1.97
C THR A 33 -2.77 1.88 -1.74
N GLU A 34 -3.49 2.77 -2.41
CA GLU A 34 -4.96 2.84 -2.31
C GLU A 34 -5.62 1.53 -2.74
N LEU A 35 -5.25 1.03 -3.93
CA LEU A 35 -5.80 -0.22 -4.46
C LEU A 35 -5.51 -1.40 -3.53
N MET A 36 -4.30 -1.49 -2.98
CA MET A 36 -3.93 -2.56 -2.05
C MET A 36 -4.72 -2.47 -0.74
N ASN A 37 -4.91 -1.26 -0.21
CA ASN A 37 -5.70 -1.03 0.99
C ASN A 37 -7.19 -1.32 0.78
N ASP A 38 -7.74 -0.98 -0.39
CA ASP A 38 -9.12 -1.28 -0.75
C ASP A 38 -9.36 -2.78 -0.87
N MET A 39 -8.45 -3.50 -1.55
CA MET A 39 -8.53 -4.96 -1.62
C MET A 39 -8.38 -5.59 -0.23
N ALA A 40 -7.46 -5.12 0.60
CA ALA A 40 -7.29 -5.59 1.97
C ALA A 40 -8.55 -5.34 2.82
N ARG A 41 -9.22 -4.19 2.66
CA ARG A 41 -10.48 -3.85 3.36
C ARG A 41 -11.61 -4.82 2.99
N ASP A 42 -11.66 -5.25 1.74
CA ASP A 42 -12.61 -6.25 1.23
C ASP A 42 -12.22 -7.71 1.61
N GLY A 43 -11.15 -7.89 2.39
CA GLY A 43 -10.65 -9.18 2.85
C GLY A 43 -9.84 -9.95 1.80
N TRP A 44 -9.37 -9.28 0.74
CA TRP A 44 -8.48 -9.88 -0.24
C TRP A 44 -7.01 -9.79 0.19
N GLU A 45 -6.30 -10.90 0.06
CA GLU A 45 -4.86 -11.03 0.27
C GLU A 45 -4.14 -10.93 -1.07
N TYR A 46 -3.12 -10.07 -1.16
CA TYR A 46 -2.28 -9.99 -2.35
C TYR A 46 -1.41 -11.23 -2.49
N LEU A 47 -1.42 -11.84 -3.67
CA LEU A 47 -0.56 -12.99 -3.99
C LEU A 47 0.65 -12.57 -4.83
N ARG A 48 0.39 -11.94 -5.98
CA ARG A 48 1.45 -11.63 -6.98
C ARG A 48 0.97 -10.67 -8.06
N ALA A 49 1.93 -10.16 -8.81
CA ALA A 49 1.72 -9.50 -10.09
C ALA A 49 2.10 -10.45 -11.23
N ASP A 50 1.32 -10.44 -12.31
CA ASP A 50 1.51 -11.23 -13.52
C ASP A 50 1.58 -10.29 -14.73
N THR A 51 2.52 -10.50 -15.65
CA THR A 51 2.61 -9.77 -16.91
C THR A 51 2.29 -10.72 -18.06
N LEU A 52 1.15 -10.51 -18.73
CA LEU A 52 0.65 -11.41 -19.76
C LEU A 52 0.54 -10.71 -21.12
N PRO A 53 0.89 -11.38 -22.23
CA PRO A 53 0.64 -10.87 -23.57
C PRO A 53 -0.86 -10.89 -23.89
N CYS A 54 -1.36 -9.84 -24.50
CA CYS A 54 -2.71 -9.67 -24.99
C CYS A 54 -2.65 -9.33 -26.49
N GLU A 55 -3.26 -10.15 -27.34
CA GLU A 55 -3.36 -9.85 -28.77
C GLU A 55 -4.52 -8.87 -29.03
N GLU A 56 -4.21 -7.69 -29.54
CA GLU A 56 -5.19 -6.69 -29.93
C GLU A 56 -5.14 -6.49 -31.45
N ARG A 57 -6.30 -6.25 -32.07
CA ARG A 57 -6.36 -5.94 -33.50
C ARG A 57 -5.79 -4.54 -33.72
N SER A 58 -4.71 -4.43 -34.49
CA SER A 58 -4.16 -3.17 -34.93
C SER A 58 -4.53 -2.92 -36.40
N GLY A 59 -5.44 -1.98 -36.64
CA GLY A 59 -5.88 -1.64 -37.99
C GLY A 59 -6.69 -2.73 -38.70
N PHE A 60 -6.70 -2.70 -40.04
CA PHE A 60 -7.59 -3.54 -40.85
C PHE A 60 -7.10 -4.99 -41.01
N THR A 61 -5.78 -5.22 -41.04
CA THR A 61 -5.18 -6.55 -41.30
C THR A 61 -4.13 -7.00 -40.27
N SER A 62 -3.70 -6.15 -39.33
CA SER A 62 -2.62 -6.48 -38.39
C SER A 62 -3.13 -6.81 -36.99
N ARG A 63 -2.31 -7.56 -36.25
CA ARG A 63 -2.47 -7.82 -34.80
C ARG A 63 -1.21 -7.34 -34.11
N THR A 64 -1.36 -6.77 -32.92
CA THR A 64 -0.25 -6.32 -32.08
C THR A 64 -0.38 -6.99 -30.72
N THR A 65 0.75 -7.47 -30.19
CA THR A 65 0.81 -8.03 -28.84
C THR A 65 1.13 -6.91 -27.84
N THR A 66 0.18 -6.59 -26.96
CA THR A 66 0.35 -5.65 -25.86
C THR A 66 0.56 -6.42 -24.56
N TYR A 67 1.52 -6.05 -23.72
CA TYR A 67 1.71 -6.69 -22.41
C TYR A 67 0.89 -5.98 -21.35
N GLN A 68 0.04 -6.73 -20.64
CA GLN A 68 -0.81 -6.24 -19.56
C GLN A 68 -0.29 -6.72 -18.22
N ASN A 69 -0.13 -5.79 -17.28
CA ASN A 69 0.22 -6.10 -15.89
C ASN A 69 -1.07 -6.30 -15.08
N LEU A 70 -1.18 -7.45 -14.43
CA LEU A 70 -2.32 -7.85 -13.63
C LEU A 70 -1.87 -8.12 -12.19
N LEU A 71 -2.75 -7.90 -11.24
CA LEU A 71 -2.56 -8.16 -9.82
C LEU A 71 -3.54 -9.25 -9.40
N THR A 72 -3.00 -10.32 -8.83
CA THR A 72 -3.76 -11.50 -8.37
C THR A 72 -3.92 -11.44 -6.86
N PHE A 73 -5.15 -11.58 -6.42
CA PHE A 73 -5.54 -11.63 -5.01
C PHE A 73 -6.28 -12.93 -4.70
N ARG A 74 -6.22 -13.36 -3.44
CA ARG A 74 -7.00 -14.49 -2.92
C ARG A 74 -7.74 -14.12 -1.65
N ARG A 75 -8.81 -14.86 -1.32
CA ARG A 75 -9.39 -14.86 0.03
C ARG A 75 -10.03 -16.20 0.35
N ILE A 76 -10.24 -16.48 1.62
CA ILE A 76 -11.00 -17.66 2.06
C ILE A 76 -12.49 -17.29 2.00
N PRO A 77 -13.36 -18.09 1.33
CA PRO A 77 -14.80 -17.84 1.31
C PRO A 77 -15.36 -17.78 2.74
N ALA A 78 -16.31 -16.88 2.99
CA ALA A 78 -16.89 -16.69 4.33
C ALA A 78 -17.48 -17.99 4.92
N ALA A 79 -18.08 -18.84 4.07
CA ALA A 79 -18.63 -20.14 4.47
C ALA A 79 -17.56 -21.12 5.00
N VAL A 80 -16.30 -20.96 4.58
CA VAL A 80 -15.18 -21.80 5.03
C VAL A 80 -14.46 -21.17 6.23
N ALA A 81 -14.30 -19.84 6.22
CA ALA A 81 -13.69 -19.12 7.34
C ALA A 81 -14.42 -19.34 8.67
N ALA A 82 -15.75 -19.44 8.66
CA ALA A 82 -16.57 -19.69 9.86
C ALA A 82 -16.34 -21.08 10.48
N VAL A 83 -15.85 -22.05 9.69
CA VAL A 83 -15.55 -23.41 10.17
C VAL A 83 -14.16 -23.49 10.80
N GLU A 84 -13.27 -22.56 10.43
CA GLU A 84 -11.85 -22.60 10.81
C GLU A 84 -11.48 -21.65 11.93
N MET A 85 -12.33 -20.66 12.27
CA MET A 85 -12.11 -19.86 13.48
C MET A 85 -12.50 -20.70 14.70
N PRO A 86 -11.56 -21.13 15.57
CA PRO A 86 -11.94 -21.65 16.87
C PRO A 86 -12.67 -20.52 17.59
N ARG A 87 -13.91 -20.78 18.00
CA ARG A 87 -14.71 -19.88 18.86
C ARG A 87 -13.85 -19.55 20.08
N ALA A 88 -13.18 -18.40 20.05
CA ALA A 88 -12.39 -17.92 21.17
C ALA A 88 -13.29 -17.94 22.40
N LEU A 89 -12.88 -18.72 23.41
CA LEU A 89 -13.65 -18.91 24.63
C LEU A 89 -14.11 -17.53 25.13
N ALA A 90 -15.40 -17.38 25.33
CA ALA A 90 -15.95 -16.26 26.06
C ALA A 90 -15.20 -16.16 27.39
N ALA A 91 -14.45 -15.07 27.58
CA ALA A 91 -13.80 -14.81 28.84
C ALA A 91 -14.88 -14.80 29.94
N PRO A 92 -14.69 -15.53 31.05
CA PRO A 92 -15.66 -15.49 32.14
C PRO A 92 -15.74 -14.04 32.64
N ALA A 93 -16.96 -13.52 32.70
CA ALA A 93 -17.23 -12.18 33.23
C ALA A 93 -16.66 -12.09 34.65
N ALA A 94 -15.66 -11.23 34.84
CA ALA A 94 -15.17 -10.90 36.17
C ALA A 94 -16.32 -10.27 36.97
N PRO A 95 -16.55 -10.70 38.24
CA PRO A 95 -17.62 -10.12 39.04
C PRO A 95 -17.30 -8.65 39.33
N ALA A 96 -18.30 -7.79 39.17
CA ALA A 96 -18.20 -6.36 39.44
C ALA A 96 -17.79 -6.10 40.91
N PRO A 97 -16.91 -5.12 41.19
CA PRO A 97 -16.55 -4.79 42.57
C PRO A 97 -17.74 -4.17 43.31
N ALA A 98 -17.99 -4.66 44.52
CA ALA A 98 -19.04 -4.16 45.41
C ALA A 98 -18.82 -2.68 45.81
N PRO A 99 -19.89 -1.88 45.99
CA PRO A 99 -19.77 -0.46 46.31
C PRO A 99 -19.23 -0.26 47.75
N GLN A 100 -18.05 0.36 47.87
CA GLN A 100 -17.53 0.83 49.15
C GLN A 100 -18.30 2.08 49.59
N GLN A 101 -19.03 1.97 50.71
CA GLN A 101 -19.63 3.12 51.38
C GLN A 101 -18.53 3.96 52.04
N ARG A 102 -18.42 5.24 51.66
CA ARG A 102 -17.55 6.21 52.36
C ARG A 102 -18.27 6.74 53.60
N PRO A 103 -17.64 6.79 54.79
CA PRO A 103 -18.18 7.54 55.91
C PRO A 103 -18.08 9.03 55.61
N LEU A 104 -19.21 9.74 55.64
CA LEU A 104 -19.27 11.18 55.66
C LEU A 104 -18.79 11.65 57.04
N VAL A 105 -17.58 12.22 57.12
CA VAL A 105 -17.13 12.96 58.31
C VAL A 105 -17.16 14.44 57.97
N ALA A 106 -17.94 15.17 58.77
CA ALA A 106 -18.23 16.58 58.63
C ALA A 106 -16.99 17.47 58.86
N ALA A 107 -16.85 18.51 58.04
CA ALA A 107 -16.07 19.70 58.35
C ALA A 107 -16.89 20.59 59.32
N PRO A 108 -16.27 21.36 60.24
CA PRO A 108 -15.68 22.65 59.82
C PRO A 108 -14.48 23.14 60.66
N GLY A 109 -13.74 24.13 60.16
CA GLY A 109 -12.86 24.93 61.02
C GLY A 109 -11.72 25.70 60.33
N LEU A 110 -12.07 26.89 59.82
CA LEU A 110 -11.27 28.13 59.70
C LEU A 110 -9.75 28.09 59.95
N GLY A 111 -8.99 28.55 58.95
CA GLY A 111 -7.59 28.96 59.09
C GLY A 111 -7.06 29.60 57.81
N SER A 112 -7.30 30.92 57.67
CA SER A 112 -6.80 31.77 56.59
C SER A 112 -5.32 32.10 56.80
N PHE A 113 -4.42 31.77 55.87
CA PHE A 113 -3.19 32.52 55.50
C PHE A 113 -2.77 31.93 54.13
N GLY A 114 -2.74 32.64 52.99
CA GLY A 114 -1.93 33.81 52.66
C GLY A 114 -1.23 33.49 51.33
N GLN A 115 -1.64 34.14 50.24
CA GLN A 115 -0.90 34.18 48.95
C GLN A 115 -0.04 35.46 48.99
N PRO A 116 1.26 35.42 48.64
CA PRO A 116 1.72 35.51 47.23
C PRO A 116 2.98 34.65 46.96
N ALA A 117 3.33 34.29 45.72
CA ALA A 117 4.19 35.12 44.87
C ALA A 117 4.37 34.50 43.47
N ARG A 118 4.94 35.31 42.59
CA ARG A 118 4.85 35.34 41.13
C ARG A 118 6.19 34.93 40.46
N ALA A 119 6.09 34.18 39.35
CA ALA A 119 6.94 34.13 38.12
C ALA A 119 8.44 33.72 38.27
N PRO A 120 9.20 33.38 37.18
CA PRO A 120 8.92 33.63 35.75
C PRO A 120 9.24 32.51 34.72
N GLU A 121 8.91 32.86 33.47
CA GLU A 121 9.22 32.26 32.15
C GLU A 121 10.72 32.07 31.85
N ALA A 122 10.99 31.25 30.82
CA ALA A 122 11.90 31.46 29.67
C ALA A 122 12.38 30.07 29.18
N ASP A 123 11.94 29.62 28.00
CA ASP A 123 12.69 29.74 26.73
C ASP A 123 14.04 29.00 26.77
N ASP A 124 14.19 27.94 25.99
CA ASP A 124 15.04 28.04 24.80
C ASP A 124 15.02 26.81 23.90
N ILE A 125 15.16 27.17 22.63
CA ILE A 125 15.24 26.43 21.38
C ILE A 125 16.65 25.87 21.21
N ALA A 126 16.82 24.64 20.69
CA ALA A 126 17.99 24.24 19.87
C ALA A 126 17.76 22.81 19.32
N GLU A 127 17.47 22.68 18.02
CA GLU A 127 18.40 22.24 16.94
C GLU A 127 18.38 20.71 16.77
N ASP A 128 17.73 20.20 15.72
CA ASP A 128 18.25 20.02 14.34
C ASP A 128 19.33 18.92 14.27
N GLU A 129 18.88 17.71 13.95
CA GLU A 129 19.73 16.70 13.31
C GLU A 129 18.99 16.16 12.08
N PRO A 130 19.40 16.52 10.84
CA PRO A 130 18.90 15.86 9.65
C PRO A 130 19.60 14.51 9.47
N ALA A 131 18.82 13.43 9.54
CA ALA A 131 19.26 12.08 9.21
C ALA A 131 19.89 12.01 7.80
N PRO A 132 20.93 11.20 7.59
CA PRO A 132 21.76 11.26 6.38
C PRO A 132 21.00 10.81 5.14
N ALA A 133 21.05 11.65 4.09
CA ALA A 133 20.56 11.35 2.77
C ALA A 133 21.37 10.20 2.13
N LEU A 134 20.72 9.06 1.90
CA LEU A 134 21.25 7.97 1.08
C LEU A 134 21.37 8.44 -0.37
N ARG A 135 22.57 8.87 -0.76
CA ARG A 135 22.93 9.13 -2.15
C ARG A 135 23.30 7.81 -2.82
N ALA A 136 22.41 7.28 -3.64
CA ALA A 136 22.75 6.25 -4.62
C ALA A 136 23.26 6.95 -5.89
N THR A 137 24.58 7.14 -6.01
CA THR A 137 25.22 7.45 -7.29
C THR A 137 25.63 6.14 -7.95
N ALA A 138 24.73 5.58 -8.76
CA ALA A 138 25.10 4.58 -9.74
C ALA A 138 24.93 5.22 -11.13
N PRO A 139 25.97 5.26 -11.98
CA PRO A 139 25.80 5.70 -13.35
C PRO A 139 24.87 4.72 -14.06
N LEU A 140 23.81 5.27 -14.66
CA LEU A 140 22.92 4.57 -15.57
C LEU A 140 23.76 4.15 -16.77
N GLY A 141 24.19 2.89 -16.79
CA GLY A 141 24.82 2.31 -17.98
C GLY A 141 23.87 2.44 -19.16
N ASP A 142 24.37 2.96 -20.27
CA ASP A 142 23.64 3.05 -21.54
C ASP A 142 23.05 1.68 -21.88
N ALA A 143 21.72 1.59 -21.90
CA ALA A 143 21.04 0.42 -22.42
C ALA A 143 21.36 0.31 -23.92
N PRO A 144 21.74 -0.87 -24.44
CA PRO A 144 22.01 -1.00 -25.86
C PRO A 144 20.74 -0.67 -26.65
N LYS A 145 20.88 0.27 -27.59
CA LYS A 145 19.86 0.58 -28.59
C LYS A 145 19.63 -0.69 -29.42
N VAL A 146 18.52 -1.38 -29.15
CA VAL A 146 18.08 -2.50 -30.00
C VAL A 146 17.74 -1.91 -31.35
N GLU A 147 18.59 -2.15 -32.33
CA GLU A 147 18.33 -1.82 -33.73
C GLU A 147 17.04 -2.49 -34.17
N ALA A 148 16.19 -1.70 -34.83
CA ALA A 148 14.90 -2.13 -35.33
C ALA A 148 15.07 -3.36 -36.23
N ALA A 149 14.30 -4.41 -35.93
CA ALA A 149 14.17 -5.57 -36.80
C ALA A 149 13.72 -5.12 -38.21
N PRO A 150 14.26 -5.70 -39.29
CA PRO A 150 13.91 -5.31 -40.65
C PRO A 150 12.44 -5.64 -40.96
N GLU A 151 11.79 -4.75 -41.70
CA GLU A 151 10.39 -4.87 -42.11
C GLU A 151 10.10 -6.19 -42.84
N PRO A 152 8.96 -6.84 -42.57
CA PRO A 152 8.56 -8.04 -43.29
C PRO A 152 8.09 -7.66 -44.70
N GLY A 153 8.94 -7.80 -45.71
CA GLY A 153 8.50 -7.56 -47.09
C GLY A 153 9.50 -7.59 -48.23
N LYS A 154 10.81 -7.82 -48.01
CA LYS A 154 11.76 -7.82 -49.12
C LYS A 154 12.69 -9.03 -49.06
N ALA A 155 12.31 -10.09 -49.79
CA ALA A 155 13.20 -11.22 -50.07
C ALA A 155 14.46 -10.71 -50.80
N PRO A 156 15.68 -11.10 -50.37
CA PRO A 156 16.89 -10.80 -51.14
C PRO A 156 16.89 -11.63 -52.43
N ARG A 157 17.11 -10.97 -53.56
CA ARG A 157 17.26 -11.62 -54.87
C ARG A 157 18.56 -12.41 -54.88
N LEU A 158 18.47 -13.75 -54.87
CA LEU A 158 19.59 -14.60 -55.24
C LEU A 158 19.90 -14.35 -56.73
N GLY A 159 21.10 -13.86 -57.01
CA GLY A 159 21.64 -13.81 -58.37
C GLY A 159 21.99 -15.21 -58.88
N PRO A 160 22.13 -15.40 -60.20
CA PRO A 160 22.44 -16.70 -60.78
C PRO A 160 23.85 -17.16 -60.35
N ALA A 161 23.98 -18.45 -60.05
CA ALA A 161 25.26 -19.08 -59.78
C ALA A 161 26.01 -19.31 -61.11
N ASP A 162 27.25 -18.82 -61.18
CA ASP A 162 28.27 -19.26 -62.14
C ASP A 162 28.77 -20.68 -61.79
#